data_AF-A0AAD8N825-F1
#
_entry.id   AF-A0AAD8N825-F1
#
_cell.length_a   1.000
_cell.length_b   1.000
_cell.length_c   1.000
_cell.angle_alpha   90.00
_cell.angle_beta   90.00
_cell.angle_gamma   90.00
#
_symmetry.space_group_name_H-M   'P 1'
#
loop_
_entity.id
_entity.type
_entity.pdbx_description
1 polymer ?
#
loop_
_entity_poly.entity_id
_entity_poly.type
_entity_poly.pdbx_seq_one_letter_code
_entity_poly.pdbx_strand_id
1 'polypeptide(L)'
;MRKYASASSTTPCSPGNDKVDSISCSLDFYHGIFELLKFQIIEIANKETEELMKMATEGEPLWIRSFETGCEILNYDEYMKEFSVKNLMKRMSNGSYVEASRDSGVVFMDLPTN
;
A
#
# COMPACT_ATOMS: atom_id res chain seq x y z
N MET A 1 60.64 40.50 42.17
CA MET A 1 61.12 39.70 41.02
C MET A 1 59.89 39.15 40.30
N ARG A 2 59.70 39.51 39.02
CA ARG A 2 58.55 39.17 38.17
C ARG A 2 58.45 37.66 37.91
N LYS A 3 57.23 37.13 37.75
CA LYS A 3 56.96 36.09 36.74
C LYS A 3 55.65 36.41 36.01
N TYR A 4 55.75 36.47 34.69
CA TYR A 4 54.71 36.88 33.76
C TYR A 4 53.70 35.76 33.48
N ALA A 5 52.47 36.17 33.18
CA ALA A 5 51.40 35.36 32.65
C ALA A 5 51.76 34.76 31.28
N SER A 6 51.32 33.52 31.04
CA SER A 6 51.13 33.00 29.68
C SER A 6 49.65 33.05 29.38
N ALA A 7 49.25 34.07 28.61
CA ALA A 7 47.98 34.09 27.93
C ALA A 7 48.07 33.14 26.73
N SER A 8 47.18 32.14 26.68
CA SER A 8 46.94 31.35 25.46
C SER A 8 45.49 31.58 25.05
N SER A 9 45.31 32.64 24.26
CA SER A 9 44.40 32.80 23.12
C SER A 9 43.09 31.99 23.09
N THR A 10 42.00 32.75 23.16
CA THR A 10 40.69 32.64 22.48
C THR A 10 40.66 31.85 21.15
N THR A 11 39.68 30.93 21.05
CA THR A 11 38.69 30.59 19.98
C THR A 11 39.11 30.64 18.48
N PRO A 12 38.65 29.71 17.60
CA PRO A 12 37.23 29.64 17.22
C PRO A 12 36.64 28.21 17.21
N CYS A 13 35.33 28.14 17.45
CA CYS A 13 34.50 27.02 17.02
C CYS A 13 34.79 26.73 15.53
N SER A 14 35.06 25.49 15.17
CA SER A 14 34.97 25.06 13.76
C SER A 14 33.50 24.94 13.39
N PRO A 15 32.98 25.70 12.42
CA PRO A 15 31.70 25.42 11.77
C PRO A 15 31.98 24.57 10.52
N GLY A 16 31.39 23.38 10.43
CA GLY A 16 31.57 22.46 9.32
C GLY A 16 31.98 21.11 9.86
N ASN A 17 31.09 20.13 9.95
CA ASN A 17 30.38 19.57 8.80
C ASN A 17 28.91 19.21 9.11
N ASP A 18 28.32 19.92 10.07
CA ASP A 18 26.97 19.67 10.60
C ASP A 18 25.87 19.69 9.52
N LYS A 19 26.11 20.33 8.37
CA LYS A 19 25.22 20.25 7.20
C LYS A 19 25.33 18.96 6.39
N VAL A 20 26.52 18.37 6.25
CA VAL A 20 26.72 17.14 5.45
C VAL A 20 26.15 15.93 6.18
N ASP A 21 26.41 15.83 7.48
CA ASP A 21 25.85 14.76 8.33
C ASP A 21 24.32 14.88 8.46
N SER A 22 23.81 16.12 8.47
CA SER A 22 22.36 16.39 8.47
C SER A 22 21.69 16.05 7.13
N ILE A 23 22.34 16.32 6.00
CA ILE A 23 21.82 15.94 4.66
C ILE A 23 21.86 14.43 4.47
N SER A 24 22.92 13.74 4.94
CA SER A 24 22.99 12.28 4.83
C SER A 24 21.91 11.61 5.68
N CYS A 25 21.70 12.05 6.93
CA CYS A 25 20.66 11.53 7.80
C CYS A 25 19.24 11.76 7.23
N SER A 26 19.01 12.92 6.57
CA SER A 26 17.77 13.19 5.87
C SER A 26 17.55 12.28 4.66
N LEU A 27 18.60 11.99 3.89
CA LEU A 27 18.52 11.11 2.72
C LEU A 27 18.26 9.66 3.13
N ASP A 28 18.91 9.17 4.19
CA ASP A 28 18.67 7.84 4.76
C ASP A 28 17.21 7.69 5.25
N PHE A 29 16.65 8.77 5.80
CA PHE A 29 15.23 8.82 6.18
C PHE A 29 14.29 8.75 4.97
N TYR A 30 14.54 9.52 3.91
CA TYR A 30 13.74 9.46 2.67
C TYR A 30 13.88 8.11 1.95
N HIS A 31 15.08 7.53 1.95
CA HIS A 31 15.30 6.19 1.43
C HIS A 31 14.53 5.14 2.24
N GLY A 32 14.54 5.26 3.58
CA GLY A 32 13.75 4.40 4.45
C GLY A 32 12.24 4.48 4.19
N ILE A 33 11.68 5.68 4.04
CA ILE A 33 10.27 5.85 3.69
C ILE A 33 9.97 5.27 2.31
N PHE A 34 10.82 5.54 1.33
CA PHE A 34 10.64 5.04 -0.03
C PHE A 34 10.66 3.51 -0.09
N GLU A 35 11.60 2.86 0.59
CA GLU A 35 11.65 1.40 0.64
C GLU A 35 10.45 0.78 1.38
N LEU A 36 9.95 1.43 2.44
CA LEU A 36 8.70 1.00 3.10
C LEU A 36 7.49 1.12 2.17
N LEU A 37 7.35 2.25 1.46
CA LEU A 37 6.27 2.45 0.49
C LEU A 37 6.36 1.43 -0.65
N LYS A 38 7.56 1.17 -1.16
CA LYS A 38 7.81 0.16 -2.20
C LYS A 38 7.41 -1.23 -1.72
N PHE A 39 7.79 -1.62 -0.51
CA PHE A 39 7.37 -2.90 0.08
C PHE A 39 5.84 -2.98 0.18
N GLN A 40 5.20 -1.93 0.68
CA GLN A 40 3.74 -1.86 0.80
C GLN A 40 3.03 -1.95 -0.57
N ILE A 41 3.52 -1.23 -1.58
CA ILE A 41 2.94 -1.29 -2.93
C ILE A 41 3.06 -2.70 -3.50
N ILE A 42 4.21 -3.36 -3.32
CA ILE A 42 4.43 -4.73 -3.80
C ILE A 42 3.53 -5.71 -3.05
N GLU A 43 3.40 -5.58 -1.74
CA GLU A 43 2.52 -6.44 -0.93
C GLU A 43 1.06 -6.33 -1.39
N ILE A 44 0.59 -5.10 -1.64
CA ILE A 44 -0.75 -4.86 -2.20
C ILE A 44 -0.85 -5.49 -3.59
N ALA A 45 0.08 -5.20 -4.49
CA ALA A 45 0.04 -5.71 -5.85
C ALA A 45 0.01 -7.25 -5.87
N ASN A 46 0.89 -7.91 -5.11
CA ASN A 46 0.93 -9.36 -5.00
C ASN A 46 -0.42 -9.91 -4.53
N LYS A 47 -0.98 -9.33 -3.46
CA LYS A 47 -2.25 -9.78 -2.92
C LYS A 47 -3.40 -9.64 -3.92
N GLU A 48 -3.50 -8.50 -4.62
CA GLU A 48 -4.55 -8.28 -5.63
C GLU A 48 -4.35 -9.20 -6.85
N THR A 49 -3.10 -9.50 -7.22
CA THR A 49 -2.83 -10.45 -8.31
C THR A 49 -3.16 -11.90 -7.95
N GLU A 50 -2.91 -12.31 -6.69
CA GLU A 50 -3.32 -13.63 -6.19
C GLU A 50 -4.85 -13.76 -6.20
N GLU A 51 -5.54 -12.71 -5.76
CA GLU A 51 -7.00 -12.63 -5.80
C GLU A 51 -7.55 -12.71 -7.23
N LEU A 52 -6.99 -11.93 -8.16
CA LEU A 52 -7.37 -11.98 -9.57
C LEU A 52 -7.12 -13.35 -10.19
N MET A 53 -5.95 -13.94 -9.93
CA MET A 53 -5.61 -15.28 -10.43
C MET A 53 -6.62 -16.31 -9.95
N LYS A 54 -6.97 -16.26 -8.66
CA LYS A 54 -7.95 -17.16 -8.08
C LYS A 54 -9.34 -16.97 -8.67
N MET A 55 -9.81 -15.72 -8.81
CA MET A 55 -11.05 -15.42 -9.53
C MET A 55 -11.04 -15.91 -10.97
N ALA A 56 -9.89 -15.92 -11.65
CA ALA A 56 -9.79 -16.40 -13.03
C ALA A 56 -9.78 -17.94 -13.12
N THR A 57 -9.27 -18.65 -12.11
CA THR A 57 -9.10 -20.12 -12.16
C THR A 57 -10.20 -20.90 -11.45
N GLU A 58 -10.91 -20.29 -10.50
CA GLU A 58 -11.97 -20.97 -9.74
C GLU A 58 -13.28 -21.04 -10.52
N GLY A 59 -14.08 -22.07 -10.25
CA GLY A 59 -15.42 -22.26 -10.81
C GLY A 59 -16.50 -22.06 -9.74
N GLU A 60 -17.45 -22.98 -9.67
CA GLU A 60 -18.38 -23.06 -8.54
C GLU A 60 -17.62 -23.36 -7.23
N PRO A 61 -17.97 -22.74 -6.08
CA PRO A 61 -19.14 -21.91 -5.86
C PRO A 61 -18.91 -20.40 -6.09
N LEU A 62 -17.69 -19.99 -6.44
CA LEU A 62 -17.32 -18.58 -6.64
C LEU A 62 -18.02 -17.99 -7.87
N TRP A 63 -18.11 -18.76 -8.95
CA TRP A 63 -18.84 -18.39 -10.16
C TRP A 63 -20.10 -19.23 -10.27
N ILE A 64 -21.25 -18.56 -10.32
CA ILE A 64 -22.57 -19.19 -10.46
C ILE A 64 -23.13 -18.94 -11.84
N ARG A 65 -23.80 -19.95 -12.40
CA ARG A 65 -24.46 -19.82 -13.71
C ARG A 65 -25.79 -19.10 -13.55
N SER A 66 -25.96 -17.97 -14.24
CA SER A 66 -27.26 -17.28 -14.38
C SER A 66 -28.25 -18.15 -15.14
N PHE A 67 -29.46 -18.31 -14.60
CA PHE A 67 -30.54 -19.04 -15.26
C PHE A 67 -31.15 -18.28 -16.45
N GLU A 68 -31.13 -16.95 -16.41
CA GLU A 68 -31.78 -16.11 -17.42
C GLU A 68 -30.88 -15.93 -18.66
N THR A 69 -29.61 -15.64 -18.43
CA THR A 69 -28.66 -15.33 -19.51
C THR A 69 -27.70 -16.46 -19.81
N GLY A 70 -27.58 -17.45 -18.91
CA GLY A 70 -26.58 -18.50 -19.06
C GLY A 70 -25.14 -18.03 -18.85
N CYS A 71 -24.91 -16.79 -18.38
CA CYS A 71 -23.59 -16.25 -18.09
C CYS A 71 -23.10 -16.71 -16.70
N GLU A 72 -21.78 -16.80 -16.52
CA GLU A 72 -21.17 -16.96 -15.20
C GLU A 72 -21.11 -15.61 -14.49
N ILE A 73 -21.71 -15.53 -13.30
CA ILE A 73 -21.78 -14.36 -12.43
C ILE A 73 -20.98 -14.66 -11.16
N LEU A 74 -20.24 -13.67 -10.66
CA LEU A 74 -19.53 -13.79 -9.39
C LEU A 74 -20.51 -13.85 -8.21
N ASN A 75 -20.37 -14.86 -7.36
CA ASN A 75 -21.09 -14.97 -6.10
C ASN A 75 -20.41 -14.12 -5.02
N TYR A 76 -21.02 -12.98 -4.70
CA TYR A 76 -20.44 -12.01 -3.76
C TYR A 76 -20.30 -12.56 -2.34
N ASP A 77 -21.21 -13.43 -1.88
CA ASP A 77 -21.14 -13.99 -0.52
C ASP A 77 -19.95 -14.94 -0.38
N GLU A 78 -19.71 -15.77 -1.38
CA GLU A 78 -18.55 -16.67 -1.41
C GLU A 78 -17.25 -15.90 -1.63
N TYR A 79 -17.24 -14.91 -2.53
CA TYR A 79 -16.12 -13.99 -2.71
C TYR A 79 -15.75 -13.30 -1.38
N MET A 80 -16.73 -12.78 -0.63
CA MET A 80 -16.47 -12.12 0.64
C MET A 80 -15.96 -13.09 1.71
N LYS A 81 -16.39 -14.36 1.72
CA LYS A 81 -15.82 -15.36 2.64
C LYS A 81 -14.37 -15.67 2.30
N GLU A 82 -14.09 -15.85 1.02
CA GLU A 82 -12.78 -16.30 0.53
C GLU A 82 -11.72 -15.20 0.55
N PHE A 83 -12.12 -13.95 0.25
CA PHE A 83 -11.23 -12.80 0.12
C PHE A 83 -11.38 -11.76 1.24
N SER A 84 -12.12 -12.06 2.31
CA SER A 84 -12.24 -11.18 3.50
C SER A 84 -10.89 -10.96 4.18
N VAL A 85 -10.14 -10.04 3.61
CA VAL A 85 -9.00 -9.42 4.25
C VAL A 85 -9.53 -8.21 4.97
N LYS A 86 -9.32 -8.16 6.28
CA LYS A 86 -9.61 -7.04 7.19
C LYS A 86 -9.19 -5.64 6.69
N ASN A 87 -8.49 -5.53 5.57
CA ASN A 87 -8.05 -4.29 4.92
C ASN A 87 -8.92 -3.82 3.73
N LEU A 88 -9.83 -4.65 3.19
CA LEU A 88 -10.79 -4.22 2.14
C LEU A 88 -11.94 -3.40 2.72
N MET A 89 -12.27 -3.59 4.01
CA MET A 89 -13.33 -2.84 4.71
C MET A 89 -13.06 -1.33 4.80
N LYS A 90 -11.82 -0.87 4.58
CA LYS A 90 -11.51 0.57 4.44
C LYS A 90 -11.76 1.09 3.01
N ARG A 91 -11.74 0.19 2.01
CA ARG A 91 -11.86 0.52 0.58
C ARG A 91 -13.33 0.54 0.12
N MET A 92 -14.15 -0.33 0.70
CA MET A 92 -15.56 -0.50 0.39
C MET A 92 -16.38 0.14 1.51
N SER A 93 -16.52 1.47 1.52
CA SER A 93 -17.43 2.12 2.47
C SER A 93 -18.83 1.52 2.29
N ASN A 94 -19.39 1.11 3.41
CA ASN A 94 -20.67 0.43 3.62
C ASN A 94 -21.69 0.75 2.51
N GLY A 95 -21.96 -0.20 1.61
CA GLY A 95 -23.01 -0.06 0.58
C GLY A 95 -22.54 -0.02 -0.88
N SER A 96 -21.28 -0.30 -1.18
CA SER A 96 -20.82 -0.49 -2.58
C SER A 96 -21.06 -1.94 -3.01
N TYR A 97 -21.74 -2.11 -4.16
CA TYR A 97 -21.97 -3.40 -4.81
C TYR A 97 -21.03 -3.53 -6.00
N VAL A 98 -20.48 -4.73 -6.21
CA VAL A 98 -19.57 -5.01 -7.33
C VAL A 98 -20.06 -6.25 -8.07
N GLU A 99 -20.22 -6.13 -9.38
CA GLU A 99 -20.56 -7.22 -10.30
C GLU A 99 -19.42 -7.36 -11.32
N ALA A 100 -19.02 -8.60 -11.63
CA ALA A 100 -18.02 -8.87 -12.65
C ALA A 100 -18.45 -10.01 -13.57
N SER A 101 -18.16 -9.88 -14.86
CA SER A 101 -18.45 -10.88 -15.88
C SER A 101 -17.17 -11.41 -16.49
N ARG A 102 -16.95 -12.72 -16.37
CA ARG A 102 -15.76 -13.40 -16.91
C ARG A 102 -15.72 -13.39 -18.43
N ASP A 103 -16.86 -13.64 -19.08
CA ASP A 103 -16.94 -13.76 -20.54
C ASP A 103 -16.65 -12.43 -21.25
N SER A 104 -17.11 -11.32 -20.65
CA SER A 104 -16.92 -9.98 -21.22
C SER A 104 -15.70 -9.23 -20.68
N GLY A 105 -15.11 -9.68 -19.56
CA GLY A 105 -14.02 -8.97 -18.89
C GLY A 105 -14.44 -7.63 -18.27
N VAL A 106 -15.74 -7.42 -18.03
CA VAL A 106 -16.30 -6.18 -17.50
C VAL A 106 -16.51 -6.27 -15.99
N VAL A 107 -16.26 -5.16 -15.29
CA VAL A 107 -16.51 -4.98 -13.86
C VAL A 107 -17.36 -3.73 -13.66
N PHE A 108 -18.47 -3.88 -12.93
CA PHE A 108 -19.35 -2.81 -12.47
C PHE A 108 -19.14 -2.58 -10.97
N MET A 109 -19.06 -1.32 -10.56
CA MET A 109 -18.91 -0.94 -9.16
C MET A 109 -19.84 0.24 -8.86
N ASP A 110 -20.79 0.03 -7.96
CA ASP A 110 -21.67 1.08 -7.48
C ASP A 110 -20.99 1.92 -6.40
N LEU A 111 -21.08 3.24 -6.56
CA LEU A 111 -20.62 4.18 -5.56
C LEU A 111 -21.63 4.21 -4.39
N PRO A 112 -21.16 4.33 -3.14
CA PRO A 112 -22.06 4.47 -1.99
C PRO A 112 -22.92 5.72 -2.16
N THR A 113 -24.24 5.55 -2.12
CA THR A 113 -25.19 6.67 -2.01
C THR A 113 -25.22 7.12 -0.55
N ASN A 114 -24.88 8.38 -0.30
CA ASN A 114 -24.90 9.00 1.03
C ASN A 114 -26.33 9.21 1.52
#